data_AF-J2Z5P4-F1
#
_entry.id   AF-J2Z5P4-F1
#
_cell.length_a   1.000
_cell.length_b   1.000
_cell.length_c   1.000
_cell.angle_alpha   90.00
_cell.angle_beta   90.00
_cell.angle_gamma   90.00
#
_symmetry.space_group_name_H-M   'P 1'
#
loop_
_entity.id
_entity.type
_entity.pdbx_description
1 polymer ?
#
loop_
_entity_poly.entity_id
_entity_poly.type
_entity_poly.pdbx_seq_one_letter_code
_entity_poly.pdbx_strand_id
1 'polypeptide(L)' 'MIELLQEYWKPFLYSDGNNITGLAMTLWLLSASIFIGFLVSIPLSIARVSPHFYIRWPVQFY' A
#
# COMPACT_ATOMS: atom_id res chain seq x y z
N MET A 1 22.85 -0.79 -22.13
CA MET A 1 21.48 -0.64 -21.56
C MET A 1 21.25 -1.67 -20.46
N ILE A 2 21.37 -2.97 -20.74
CA ILE A 2 21.32 -4.03 -19.70
C ILE A 2 22.49 -3.91 -18.70
N GLU A 3 23.68 -3.49 -19.15
CA GLU A 3 24.87 -3.31 -18.30
C GLU A 3 24.68 -2.22 -17.23
N LEU A 4 24.03 -1.09 -17.56
CA LEU A 4 23.69 -0.07 -16.56
C LEU A 4 22.75 -0.61 -15.49
N LEU A 5 21.81 -1.48 -15.87
CA LEU A 5 20.94 -2.15 -14.91
C LEU A 5 21.74 -3.11 -14.01
N GLN A 6 22.68 -3.86 -14.58
CA GLN A 6 23.53 -4.80 -13.83
C GLN A 6 24.52 -4.12 -12.87
N GLU A 7 25.00 -2.93 -13.22
CA GLU A 7 25.95 -2.15 -12.41
C GLU A 7 25.22 -1.30 -11.36
N TYR A 8 24.06 -0.73 -11.69
CA TYR A 8 23.35 0.25 -10.87
C TYR A 8 22.01 -0.22 -10.29
N TRP A 9 21.62 -1.50 -10.40
CA TRP A 9 20.35 -1.98 -9.84
C TRP A 9 20.21 -1.69 -8.34
N LYS A 10 21.29 -1.84 -7.55
CA LYS A 10 21.26 -1.56 -6.10
C LYS A 10 21.11 -0.07 -5.77
N PRO A 11 21.91 0.85 -6.35
CA PRO A 11 21.72 2.29 -6.18
C PRO A 11 20.31 2.76 -6.58
N PHE A 12 19.77 2.24 -7.68
CA PHE A 12 18.45 2.61 -8.19
C PHE A 12 17.30 2.15 -7.27
N LEU A 13 17.47 0.99 -6.62
CA LEU A 13 16.46 0.39 -5.73
C LEU A 13 16.49 0.92 -4.28
N TYR A 14 17.67 1.22 -3.73
CA TYR A 14 17.81 1.50 -2.30
C TYR A 14 18.34 2.90 -1.99
N SER A 15 19.38 3.39 -2.67
CA SER A 15 19.97 4.69 -2.35
C SER A 15 21.01 5.12 -3.37
N ASP A 16 20.79 6.28 -4.00
CA ASP A 16 21.87 7.08 -4.58
C ASP A 16 22.51 7.90 -3.46
N GLY A 17 23.39 7.27 -2.68
CA GLY A 17 24.42 7.87 -1.80
C GLY A 17 24.03 8.88 -0.70
N ASN A 18 22.84 9.49 -0.71
CA ASN A 18 22.42 10.56 0.20
C ASN A 18 20.89 10.75 0.28
N ASN A 19 20.11 10.26 -0.69
CA ASN A 19 18.65 10.40 -0.69
C ASN A 19 17.95 9.11 -1.13
N ILE A 20 16.73 8.90 -0.62
CA ILE A 20 15.82 7.84 -1.06
C ILE A 20 15.46 8.10 -2.52
N THR A 21 15.62 7.10 -3.40
CA THR A 21 15.24 7.24 -4.81
C THR A 21 13.72 7.41 -4.94
N GLY A 22 13.27 8.16 -5.95
CA GLY A 22 11.82 8.35 -6.18
C GLY A 22 11.06 7.03 -6.34
N LEU A 23 11.71 5.99 -6.88
CA LEU A 23 11.15 4.64 -7.01
C LEU A 23 10.97 3.94 -5.66
N ALA A 24 11.93 4.06 -4.75
CA ALA A 24 11.79 3.53 -3.40
C ALA A 24 10.64 4.22 -2.65
N MET A 25 10.47 5.54 -2.84
CA MET A 25 9.37 6.30 -2.23
C MET A 25 8.00 5.86 -2.75
N THR A 26 7.84 5.67 -4.07
CA THR A 26 6.56 5.23 -4.64
C THR A 26 6.21 3.80 -4.21
N LEU A 27 7.19 2.89 -4.18
CA LEU A 27 6.99 1.53 -3.67
C LEU A 27 6.59 1.52 -2.19
N TRP A 28 7.22 2.37 -1.38
CA TRP A 28 6.92 2.46 0.04
C TRP A 28 5.51 2.99 0.29
N LEU A 29 5.12 4.09 -0.37
CA LEU A 29 3.76 4.64 -0.29
C LEU A 29 2.71 3.67 -0.81
N LEU A 30 2.98 2.97 -1.92
CA LEU A 30 2.09 1.96 -2.49
C LEU A 30 1.88 0.80 -1.51
N SER A 31 2.97 0.29 -0.91
CA SER A 31 2.88 -0.77 0.10
C SER A 31 2.07 -0.34 1.31
N ALA A 32 2.33 0.86 1.84
CA ALA A 32 1.59 1.43 2.96
C ALA A 32 0.09 1.61 2.64
N SER A 33 -0.23 2.12 1.44
CA SER A 33 -1.62 2.32 1.00
C SER A 33 -2.37 1.00 0.89
N ILE A 34 -1.75 -0.04 0.33
CA ILE A 34 -2.36 -1.36 0.22
C ILE A 34 -2.59 -1.95 1.62
N PHE A 35 -1.59 -1.87 2.49
CA PHE A 35 -1.68 -2.42 3.84
C PHE A 35 -2.83 -1.80 4.63
N ILE A 36 -2.93 -0.46 4.62
CA ILE A 36 -4.02 0.27 5.30
C ILE A 36 -5.37 -0.08 4.65
N GLY A 37 -5.45 -0.07 3.32
CA GLY A 37 -6.67 -0.42 2.59
C GLY A 37 -7.16 -1.83 2.92
N PHE A 38 -6.25 -2.79 3.07
CA PHE A 38 -6.57 -4.17 3.42
C PHE A 38 -7.04 -4.30 4.88
N LEU A 39 -6.38 -3.58 5.79
CA LEU A 39 -6.75 -3.55 7.21
C LEU A 39 -8.13 -2.94 7.44
N VAL A 40 -8.54 -1.97 6.62
CA VAL A 40 -9.86 -1.34 6.67
C VAL A 40 -10.92 -2.17 5.92
N SER A 41 -10.56 -2.83 4.82
CA SER A 41 -11.51 -3.60 4.01
C SER A 41 -12.04 -4.84 4.72
N ILE A 42 -11.21 -5.50 5.54
CA ILE A 42 -11.59 -6.69 6.31
C ILE A 42 -12.73 -6.40 7.32
N PRO A 43 -12.57 -5.46 8.28
CA PRO A 43 -13.64 -5.17 9.24
C PRO A 43 -14.88 -4.60 8.55
N LEU A 44 -14.72 -3.81 7.48
CA LEU A 44 -15.85 -3.28 6.72
C LEU A 44 -16.63 -4.41 6.00
N SER A 45 -15.95 -5.40 5.45
CA SER A 45 -16.58 -6.57 4.83
C SER A 45 -17.34 -7.42 5.85
N ILE A 46 -16.77 -7.62 7.04
CA ILE A 46 -17.42 -8.34 8.14
C ILE A 46 -18.61 -7.56 8.69
N ALA A 47 -18.46 -6.24 8.88
CA ALA A 47 -19.52 -5.33 9.30
C ALA A 47 -20.73 -5.38 8.35
N ARG A 48 -20.50 -5.52 7.03
CA ARG A 48 -21.56 -5.61 6.03
C ARG A 48 -22.41 -6.89 6.14
N VAL A 49 -21.82 -8.02 6.57
CA VAL A 49 -22.49 -9.32 6.71
C VAL A 49 -23.07 -9.52 8.12
N SER A 50 -22.67 -8.69 9.09
CA SER A 50 -23.10 -8.83 10.47
C SER A 50 -24.60 -8.54 10.66
N PRO A 51 -25.34 -9.40 11.40
CA PRO A 51 -26.76 -9.23 11.69
C PRO A 51 -27.08 -8.10 12.69
N HIS A 52 -26.07 -7.47 13.31
CA HIS A 52 -26.27 -6.39 14.30
C HIS A 52 -26.57 -5.03 13.64
N PHE A 53 -27.83 -4.59 13.75
CA PHE A 53 -28.39 -3.35 13.15
C PHE A 53 -27.58 -2.06 13.42
N TYR A 54 -26.93 -1.94 14.58
CA TYR A 54 -26.12 -0.77 14.96
C TYR A 54 -24.85 -0.56 14.11
N ILE A 55 -24.27 -1.64 13.56
CA ILE A 55 -23.06 -1.58 12.70
C ILE A 55 -23.44 -1.52 11.20
N ARG A 56 -24.69 -1.84 10.86
CA ARG A 56 -25.20 -1.87 9.47
C ARG A 56 -25.53 -0.50 8.89
N TRP A 57 -25.95 0.45 9.73
CA TRP A 57 -26.43 1.77 9.28
C TRP A 57 -25.39 2.63 8.55
N PRO A 58 -24.12 2.70 8.97
CA PRO A 58 -23.11 3.48 8.25
C PRO A 58 -22.70 2.86 6.91
N VAL A 59 -22.84 1.53 6.76
CA VAL A 59 -22.33 0.77 5.60
C VAL A 59 -23.39 0.68 4.48
N GLN A 60 -24.68 0.82 4.79
CA GLN A 60 -25.75 0.79 3.79
C GLN A 60 -25.98 2.12 3.05
N PHE A 61 -25.34 3.21 3.49
CA PHE A 61 -25.50 4.54 2.89
C PHE A 61 -24.46 4.85 1.79
N TYR A 62 -23.61 3.88 1.45
CA TYR A 62 -22.75 3.90 0.27
C TYR A 62 -23.38 3.02 -0.82
#